data_AF-A0A4U7DQ39-F1
#
_entry.id   AF-A0A4U7DQ39-F1
#
_cell.length_a   1.000
_cell.length_b   1.000
_cell.length_c   1.000
_cell.angle_alpha   90.00
_cell.angle_beta   90.00
_cell.angle_gamma   90.00
#
_symmetry.space_group_name_H-M   'P 1'
#
loop_
_entity.id
_entity.type
_entity.pdbx_description
1 polymer ?
#
loop_
_entity_poly.entity_id
_entity_poly.type
_entity_poly.pdbx_seq_one_letter_code
_entity_poly.pdbx_strand_id
1 'polypeptide(L)'
;MNARNDTHGDTEDVASGESAVASDTTPTPTVELVGRTRQEEARLAVATAASLVEQGVSPSDIVIATADVDRYEDALTRATARYGHTLAVWTPLKVKRTVPYELIDATLRLLVERAQGAVNIQTLTEPLFLGWVPVTGRSEPLASAAINEIGRGHAGTDQPIDEWQATIAAGDIEHGTKQDWMAYLNWIAAQPDAPTSKDIAETLNPVLERYDDACLPDKPGQRAVSELAATLRGFERTTELLRMTRRRYTRWLATSRTDKQWGVVRNLLESFATTVPGKRELPTAAAIDVKEANDLWALSVPYVIAIGLVAEEWPTTPASPVPSAARTVMETTDIDGVRPHSAWTTARDRDQFEVASNTATKVFVATRHTTGANGVEKRPSPFLECVETTRVPKAAQQRLMTEPSVIPEPLSDYFPMEMDDE
;
A
#
# COMPACT_ATOMS: atom_id res chain seq x y z
N MET A 1 -26.06 -63.54 31.68
CA MET A 1 -26.05 -64.91 31.12
C MET A 1 -26.04 -64.80 29.60
N ASN A 2 -25.20 -65.64 29.00
CA ASN A 2 -24.81 -65.74 27.59
C ASN A 2 -25.94 -65.88 26.55
N ALA A 3 -25.52 -65.56 25.31
CA ALA A 3 -25.76 -66.30 24.05
C ALA A 3 -27.10 -66.03 23.35
N ARG A 4 -27.05 -65.37 22.17
CA ARG A 4 -26.93 -65.95 20.79
C ARG A 4 -28.27 -66.51 20.31
N ASN A 5 -28.72 -66.39 19.06
CA ASN A 5 -28.30 -65.71 17.83
C ASN A 5 -29.44 -66.02 16.82
N ASP A 6 -29.48 -65.28 15.70
CA ASP A 6 -30.04 -65.70 14.40
C ASP A 6 -31.58 -65.71 14.26
N THR A 7 -32.23 -65.25 13.18
CA THR A 7 -31.78 -64.72 11.87
C THR A 7 -33.00 -64.18 11.09
N HIS A 8 -32.72 -63.36 10.07
CA HIS A 8 -33.53 -63.02 8.87
C HIS A 8 -34.68 -62.02 9.08
N GLY A 9 -34.83 -60.95 8.30
CA GLY A 9 -34.16 -60.50 7.08
C GLY A 9 -34.87 -59.22 6.57
N ASP A 10 -34.31 -58.66 5.50
CA ASP A 10 -34.86 -57.63 4.60
C ASP A 10 -34.27 -56.21 4.65
N THR A 11 -33.39 -56.02 3.65
CA THR A 11 -33.29 -54.91 2.68
C THR A 11 -32.66 -53.59 3.09
N GLU A 12 -31.41 -53.46 2.66
CA GLU A 12 -30.78 -52.35 1.92
C GLU A 12 -31.70 -51.17 1.55
N ASP A 13 -31.30 -49.97 1.99
CA ASP A 13 -31.58 -48.73 1.29
C ASP A 13 -30.28 -47.89 1.27
N VAL A 14 -29.45 -48.16 0.26
CA VAL A 14 -28.28 -47.35 -0.10
C VAL A 14 -28.77 -46.32 -1.11
N ALA A 15 -29.22 -45.17 -0.60
CA ALA A 15 -29.50 -44.02 -1.45
C ALA A 15 -28.16 -43.34 -1.83
N SER A 16 -27.70 -43.64 -3.03
CA SER A 16 -26.75 -42.85 -3.79
C SER A 16 -27.26 -41.41 -3.90
N GLY A 17 -26.53 -40.48 -3.28
CA GLY A 17 -26.73 -39.04 -3.44
C GLY A 17 -25.62 -38.46 -4.32
N GLU A 18 -26.02 -38.12 -5.55
CA GLU A 18 -25.24 -37.54 -6.64
C GLU A 18 -24.22 -36.46 -6.27
N SER A 19 -23.07 -36.61 -6.90
CA SER A 19 -22.04 -35.60 -7.11
C SER A 19 -22.55 -34.55 -8.12
N ALA A 20 -22.57 -33.29 -7.71
CA ALA A 20 -22.54 -32.09 -8.54
C ALA A 20 -22.19 -30.92 -7.59
N VAL A 21 -21.10 -30.17 -7.77
CA VAL A 21 -20.89 -29.25 -8.88
C VAL A 21 -19.42 -29.31 -9.31
N ALA A 22 -19.13 -30.01 -10.40
CA ALA A 22 -17.96 -29.68 -11.22
C ALA A 22 -18.37 -28.45 -12.04
N SER A 23 -17.87 -27.28 -11.67
CA SER A 23 -17.91 -26.13 -12.56
C SER A 23 -17.00 -26.46 -13.73
N ASP A 24 -17.59 -26.75 -14.88
CA ASP A 24 -16.92 -26.90 -16.17
C ASP A 24 -16.47 -25.49 -16.62
N THR A 25 -15.47 -24.94 -15.92
CA THR A 25 -14.80 -23.71 -16.30
C THR A 25 -13.64 -24.09 -17.19
N THR A 26 -13.82 -23.93 -18.50
CA THR A 26 -12.71 -23.95 -19.45
C THR A 26 -11.62 -23.02 -18.90
N PRO A 27 -10.37 -23.49 -18.75
CA PRO A 27 -9.31 -22.65 -18.18
C PRO A 27 -9.10 -21.40 -19.03
N THR A 28 -8.99 -20.23 -18.39
CA THR A 28 -8.72 -18.97 -19.08
C THR A 28 -7.42 -19.11 -19.88
N PRO A 29 -7.42 -18.79 -21.18
CA PRO A 29 -6.24 -18.93 -22.02
C PRO A 29 -5.09 -18.11 -21.46
N THR A 30 -3.92 -18.73 -21.37
CA THR A 30 -2.72 -18.11 -20.81
C THR A 30 -1.65 -17.90 -21.88
N VAL A 31 -1.17 -16.66 -21.98
CA VAL A 31 -0.12 -16.26 -22.93
C VAL A 31 1.15 -15.88 -22.19
N GLU A 32 2.29 -16.43 -22.60
CA GLU A 32 3.59 -16.15 -21.95
C GLU A 32 4.44 -15.14 -22.75
N LEU A 33 4.84 -14.05 -22.07
CA LEU A 33 5.81 -13.06 -22.54
C LEU A 33 7.09 -13.13 -21.70
N VAL A 34 8.26 -12.99 -22.34
CA VAL A 34 9.55 -13.23 -21.68
C VAL A 34 10.53 -12.11 -22.00
N GLY A 35 10.71 -11.19 -21.06
CA GLY A 35 11.71 -10.12 -21.13
C GLY A 35 13.10 -10.62 -20.73
N ARG A 36 14.16 -9.91 -21.15
CA ARG A 36 15.51 -10.20 -20.66
C ARG A 36 15.69 -9.71 -19.23
N THR A 37 15.27 -8.47 -18.95
CA THR A 37 15.41 -7.82 -17.65
C THR A 37 14.05 -7.40 -17.11
N ARG A 38 13.99 -7.03 -15.82
CA ARG A 38 12.77 -6.48 -15.20
C ARG A 38 12.23 -5.26 -15.95
N GLN A 39 13.10 -4.39 -16.47
CA GLN A 39 12.69 -3.23 -17.25
C GLN A 39 12.08 -3.63 -18.59
N GLU A 40 12.62 -4.64 -19.26
CA GLU A 40 12.04 -5.16 -20.51
C GLU A 40 10.72 -5.89 -20.26
N GLU A 41 10.61 -6.65 -19.17
CA GLU A 41 9.36 -7.28 -18.74
C GLU A 41 8.27 -6.24 -18.46
N ALA A 42 8.56 -5.22 -17.65
CA ALA A 42 7.61 -4.14 -17.39
C ALA A 42 7.18 -3.44 -18.69
N ARG A 43 8.11 -3.28 -19.65
CA ARG A 43 7.82 -2.72 -20.97
C ARG A 43 6.92 -3.63 -21.81
N LEU A 44 7.09 -4.95 -21.74
CA LEU A 44 6.20 -5.92 -22.40
C LEU A 44 4.80 -5.87 -21.81
N ALA A 45 4.68 -5.82 -20.48
CA ALA A 45 3.40 -5.72 -19.80
C ALA A 45 2.64 -4.45 -20.19
N VAL A 46 3.30 -3.29 -20.13
CA VAL A 46 2.66 -2.02 -20.51
C VAL A 46 2.40 -1.95 -22.02
N ALA A 47 3.26 -2.49 -22.89
CA ALA A 47 2.99 -2.56 -24.32
C ALA A 47 1.76 -3.43 -24.63
N THR A 48 1.57 -4.53 -23.89
CA THR A 48 0.39 -5.38 -24.01
C THR A 48 -0.87 -4.64 -23.59
N ALA A 49 -0.82 -3.92 -22.47
CA ALA A 49 -1.94 -3.08 -22.03
C ALA A 49 -2.24 -1.93 -23.02
N ALA A 50 -1.21 -1.28 -23.55
CA ALA A 50 -1.34 -0.24 -24.57
C ALA A 50 -2.01 -0.80 -25.84
N SER A 51 -1.58 -1.97 -26.30
CA SER A 51 -2.18 -2.67 -27.43
C SER A 51 -3.67 -2.95 -27.20
N LEU A 52 -4.06 -3.43 -26.01
CA LEU A 52 -5.46 -3.61 -25.64
C LEU A 52 -6.27 -2.30 -25.71
N VAL A 53 -5.73 -1.21 -25.17
CA VAL A 53 -6.38 0.11 -25.22
C VAL A 53 -6.52 0.63 -26.65
N GLU A 54 -5.48 0.47 -27.49
CA GLU A 54 -5.53 0.86 -28.90
C GLU A 54 -6.59 0.09 -29.69
N GLN A 55 -6.91 -1.13 -29.27
CA GLN A 55 -7.96 -1.99 -29.83
C GLN A 55 -9.34 -1.75 -29.18
N GLY A 56 -9.51 -0.64 -28.47
CA GLY A 56 -10.79 -0.22 -27.91
C GLY A 56 -11.16 -0.85 -26.56
N VAL A 57 -10.26 -1.60 -25.92
CA VAL A 57 -10.50 -2.10 -24.55
C VAL A 57 -10.43 -0.93 -23.57
N SER A 58 -11.40 -0.82 -22.66
CA SER A 58 -11.36 0.18 -21.60
C SER A 58 -10.14 -0.04 -20.69
N PRO A 59 -9.40 1.01 -20.30
CA PRO A 59 -8.34 0.90 -19.28
C PRO A 59 -8.80 0.23 -17.98
N SER A 60 -10.07 0.40 -17.61
CA SER A 60 -10.68 -0.25 -16.43
C SER A 60 -10.81 -1.77 -16.52
N ASP A 61 -10.77 -2.32 -17.74
CA ASP A 61 -10.92 -3.75 -18.01
C ASP A 61 -9.56 -4.49 -18.04
N ILE A 62 -8.48 -3.75 -17.79
CA ILE A 62 -7.10 -4.23 -17.82
C ILE A 62 -6.50 -4.05 -16.43
N VAL A 63 -5.95 -5.13 -15.88
CA VAL A 63 -5.21 -5.07 -14.62
C VAL A 63 -3.82 -5.68 -14.78
N ILE A 64 -2.79 -4.95 -14.36
CA ILE A 64 -1.44 -5.47 -14.21
C ILE A 64 -1.28 -5.96 -12.76
N ALA A 65 -0.98 -7.25 -12.59
CA ALA A 65 -0.92 -7.92 -11.29
C ALA A 65 0.52 -8.30 -10.91
N THR A 66 0.89 -8.17 -9.65
CA THR A 66 2.20 -8.66 -9.17
C THR A 66 2.15 -9.12 -7.70
N ALA A 67 3.09 -9.93 -7.25
CA ALA A 67 3.24 -10.23 -5.82
C ALA A 67 3.78 -9.03 -5.03
N ASP A 68 4.54 -8.14 -5.66
CA ASP A 68 5.20 -7.00 -5.02
C ASP A 68 5.21 -5.79 -5.98
N VAL A 69 4.28 -4.86 -5.76
CA VAL A 69 4.10 -3.67 -6.62
C VAL A 69 5.28 -2.72 -6.49
N ASP A 70 5.81 -2.54 -5.28
CA ASP A 70 6.96 -1.66 -4.99
C ASP A 70 8.18 -2.05 -5.85
N ARG A 71 8.38 -3.35 -6.09
CA ARG A 71 9.50 -3.86 -6.91
C ARG A 71 9.41 -3.50 -8.39
N TYR A 72 8.21 -3.23 -8.89
CA TYR A 72 7.93 -2.93 -10.30
C TYR A 72 7.52 -1.49 -10.58
N GLU A 73 7.11 -0.71 -9.58
CA GLU A 73 6.59 0.66 -9.72
C GLU A 73 7.47 1.55 -10.62
N ASP A 74 8.76 1.63 -10.35
CA ASP A 74 9.73 2.41 -11.13
C ASP A 74 9.83 1.94 -12.59
N ALA A 75 9.82 0.62 -12.81
CA ALA A 75 9.96 0.04 -14.13
C ALA A 75 8.69 0.24 -14.97
N LEU A 76 7.52 0.06 -14.34
CA LEU A 76 6.22 0.31 -14.92
C LEU A 76 6.06 1.79 -15.27
N THR A 77 6.33 2.70 -14.33
CA THR A 77 6.25 4.16 -14.56
C THR A 77 7.06 4.61 -15.77
N ARG A 78 8.31 4.12 -15.90
CA ARG A 78 9.14 4.40 -17.08
C ARG A 78 8.58 3.81 -18.37
N ALA A 79 7.98 2.63 -18.31
CA ALA A 79 7.35 2.02 -19.47
C ALA A 79 6.08 2.79 -19.90
N THR A 80 5.24 3.22 -18.97
CA THR A 80 4.01 3.96 -19.30
C THR A 80 4.29 5.32 -19.90
N ALA A 81 5.29 6.04 -19.38
CA ALA A 81 5.72 7.31 -19.95
C ALA A 81 6.09 7.20 -21.44
N ARG A 82 6.51 6.01 -21.91
CA ARG A 82 6.84 5.75 -23.31
C ARG A 82 5.62 5.60 -24.21
N TYR A 83 4.53 5.03 -23.69
CA TYR A 83 3.32 4.74 -24.48
C TYR A 83 2.19 5.74 -24.23
N GLY A 84 2.39 6.73 -23.34
CA GLY A 84 1.43 7.82 -23.13
C GLY A 84 0.17 7.43 -22.33
N HIS A 85 0.18 6.30 -21.62
CA HIS A 85 -0.93 5.89 -20.76
C HIS A 85 -0.70 6.30 -19.29
N THR A 86 -1.79 6.31 -18.52
CA THR A 86 -1.76 6.53 -17.06
C THR A 86 -1.92 5.19 -16.36
N LEU A 87 -1.04 4.89 -15.39
CA LEU A 87 -1.24 3.78 -14.46
C LEU A 87 -1.85 4.32 -13.17
N ALA A 88 -2.82 3.58 -12.63
CA ALA A 88 -3.22 3.70 -11.24
C ALA A 88 -2.50 2.60 -10.46
N VAL A 89 -1.46 2.95 -9.71
CA VAL A 89 -0.67 1.97 -8.96
C VAL A 89 -1.24 1.83 -7.55
N TRP A 90 -1.80 0.66 -7.26
CA TRP A 90 -2.39 0.33 -5.97
C TRP A 90 -1.27 -0.11 -5.01
N THR A 91 -0.31 0.79 -4.74
CA THR A 91 0.60 0.62 -3.62
C THR A 91 -0.13 0.96 -2.32
N PRO A 92 0.15 0.24 -1.23
CA PRO A 92 -0.24 0.70 0.08
C PRO A 92 0.46 2.04 0.35
N LEU A 93 -0.33 3.11 0.60
CA LEU A 93 0.24 4.41 0.92
C LEU A 93 1.19 4.25 2.11
N LYS A 94 2.46 4.65 1.93
CA LYS A 94 3.50 4.68 2.97
C LYS A 94 3.18 5.78 3.97
N VAL A 95 2.14 5.57 4.78
CA VAL A 95 1.53 6.60 5.65
C VAL A 95 2.58 7.32 6.49
N LYS A 96 3.56 6.58 7.03
CA LYS A 96 4.65 7.14 7.85
C LYS A 96 5.54 8.17 7.13
N ARG A 97 5.52 8.22 5.80
CA ARG A 97 6.27 9.16 4.96
C ARG A 97 5.39 10.28 4.37
N THR A 98 4.13 10.35 4.79
CA THR A 98 3.21 11.40 4.34
C THR A 98 3.29 12.58 5.29
N VAL A 99 3.33 13.80 4.73
CA VAL A 99 3.41 15.04 5.52
C VAL A 99 2.33 15.13 6.60
N PRO A 100 1.04 14.80 6.35
CA PRO A 100 0.02 14.86 7.40
C PRO A 100 0.30 13.92 8.59
N TYR A 101 0.83 12.72 8.32
CA TYR A 101 1.21 11.80 9.39
C TYR A 101 2.43 12.32 10.16
N GLU A 102 3.47 12.76 9.43
CA GLU A 102 4.69 13.29 10.04
C GLU A 102 4.38 14.52 10.90
N LEU A 103 3.48 15.40 10.46
CA LEU A 103 3.02 16.56 11.24
C LEU A 103 2.44 16.13 12.59
N ILE A 104 1.57 15.11 12.58
CA ILE A 104 0.93 14.62 13.81
C ILE A 104 1.91 13.86 14.70
N ASP A 105 2.82 13.06 14.14
CA ASP A 105 3.87 12.40 14.93
C ASP A 105 4.82 13.42 15.57
N ALA A 106 5.25 14.44 14.81
CA ALA A 106 6.11 15.52 15.31
C ALA A 106 5.39 16.33 16.41
N THR A 107 4.11 16.64 16.21
CA THR A 107 3.28 17.32 17.21
C THR A 107 3.17 16.49 18.50
N LEU A 108 2.93 15.18 18.37
CA LEU A 108 2.88 14.28 19.54
C LEU A 108 4.23 14.14 20.23
N ARG A 109 5.34 14.07 19.49
CA ARG A 109 6.70 14.07 20.07
C ARG A 109 6.97 15.34 20.85
N LEU A 110 6.61 16.50 20.31
CA LEU A 110 6.71 17.79 20.98
C LEU A 110 5.93 17.80 22.31
N LEU A 111 4.68 17.31 22.32
CA LEU A 111 3.89 17.24 23.56
C LEU A 111 4.46 16.27 24.58
N VAL A 112 5.11 15.19 24.13
CA VAL A 112 5.84 14.26 24.99
C VAL A 112 7.04 14.92 25.65
N GLU A 113 7.90 15.61 24.90
CA GLU A 113 9.06 16.32 25.44
C GLU A 113 8.63 17.47 26.37
N ARG A 114 7.59 18.20 25.98
CA ARG A 114 7.05 19.29 26.80
C ARG A 114 6.56 18.79 28.17
N ALA A 115 5.92 17.61 28.23
CA ALA A 115 5.51 17.00 29.49
C ALA A 115 6.71 16.51 30.35
N GLN A 116 7.91 16.37 29.76
CA GLN A 116 9.16 16.04 30.46
C GLN A 116 9.90 17.27 30.99
N GLY A 117 9.49 18.48 30.59
CA GLY A 117 9.88 19.75 31.20
C GLY A 117 10.73 20.68 30.32
N ALA A 118 11.46 20.14 29.35
CA ALA A 118 12.24 20.94 28.41
C ALA A 118 12.07 20.42 26.99
N VAL A 119 11.99 21.33 26.03
CA VAL A 119 11.85 21.03 24.61
C VAL A 119 13.07 21.56 23.87
N ASN A 120 13.65 20.68 23.06
CA ASN A 120 14.75 21.02 22.18
C ASN A 120 14.27 21.85 20.98
N ILE A 121 15.08 22.81 20.50
CA ILE A 121 14.70 23.68 19.36
C ILE A 121 14.35 22.90 18.08
N GLN A 122 15.03 21.78 17.82
CA GLN A 122 14.75 20.95 16.66
C GLN A 122 13.36 20.30 16.80
N THR A 123 13.02 19.75 17.97
CA THR A 123 11.66 19.23 18.24
C THR A 123 10.61 20.34 18.18
N LEU A 124 10.94 21.54 18.68
CA LEU A 124 10.03 22.69 18.67
C LEU A 124 9.70 23.15 17.23
N THR A 125 10.69 23.18 16.34
CA THR A 125 10.55 23.69 14.97
C THR A 125 9.96 22.68 13.98
N GLU A 126 10.05 21.39 14.26
CA GLU A 126 9.67 20.34 13.30
C GLU A 126 8.19 20.37 12.87
N PRO A 127 7.19 20.53 13.77
CA PRO A 127 5.81 20.70 13.32
C PRO A 127 5.61 21.91 12.41
N LEU A 128 6.35 23.01 12.63
CA LEU A 128 6.28 24.21 11.79
C LEU A 128 6.79 23.92 10.37
N PHE A 129 7.87 23.16 10.21
CA PHE A 129 8.37 22.73 8.89
C PHE A 129 7.39 21.81 8.17
N LEU A 130 6.58 21.05 8.91
CA LEU A 130 5.57 20.14 8.40
C LEU A 130 4.20 20.82 8.15
N GLY A 131 4.14 22.15 8.30
CA GLY A 131 2.95 22.94 7.97
C GLY A 131 1.97 23.11 9.12
N TRP A 132 2.43 23.09 10.38
CA TRP A 132 1.62 23.56 11.49
C TRP A 132 1.28 25.05 11.32
N VAL A 133 0.02 25.40 11.58
CA VAL A 133 -0.50 26.77 11.47
C VAL A 133 -1.38 27.05 12.70
N PRO A 134 -1.45 28.30 13.19
CA PRO A 134 -2.36 28.66 14.26
C PRO A 134 -3.80 28.22 13.97
N VAL A 135 -4.39 27.49 14.93
CA VAL A 135 -5.77 26.97 14.87
C VAL A 135 -6.81 28.09 14.77
N THR A 136 -6.47 29.27 15.30
CA THR A 136 -7.32 30.46 15.25
C THR A 136 -6.70 31.54 14.36
N GLY A 137 -7.47 32.05 13.41
CA GLY A 137 -7.07 33.17 12.54
C GLY A 137 -6.95 32.78 11.07
N ARG A 138 -6.39 33.68 10.27
CA ARG A 138 -6.10 33.48 8.84
C ARG A 138 -4.59 33.48 8.53
N SER A 139 -3.77 33.08 9.51
CA SER A 139 -2.32 33.02 9.34
C SER A 139 -1.96 31.96 8.30
N GLU A 140 -0.98 32.26 7.46
CA GLU A 140 -0.36 31.30 6.55
C GLU A 140 0.74 30.51 7.30
N PRO A 141 1.20 29.36 6.76
CA PRO A 141 2.36 28.66 7.31
C PRO A 141 3.58 29.57 7.38
N LEU A 142 4.33 29.48 8.48
CA LEU A 142 5.57 30.22 8.64
C LEU A 142 6.57 29.84 7.54
N ALA A 143 7.20 30.85 6.93
CA ALA A 143 8.22 30.63 5.91
C ALA A 143 9.43 29.88 6.49
N SER A 144 9.97 28.90 5.75
CA SER A 144 11.10 28.09 6.21
C SER A 144 12.34 28.93 6.57
N ALA A 145 12.54 30.09 5.95
CA ALA A 145 13.62 31.01 6.28
C ALA A 145 13.50 31.54 7.73
N ALA A 146 12.30 31.95 8.13
CA ALA A 146 12.01 32.45 9.48
C ALA A 146 12.16 31.34 10.55
N ILE A 147 11.74 30.12 10.22
CA ILE A 147 11.94 28.96 11.12
C ILE A 147 13.44 28.66 11.27
N ASN A 148 14.19 28.64 10.17
CA ASN A 148 15.62 28.36 10.16
C ASN A 148 16.47 29.42 10.85
N GLU A 149 16.05 30.68 10.84
CA GLU A 149 16.73 31.78 11.54
C GLU A 149 16.78 31.52 13.05
N ILE A 150 15.61 31.22 13.63
CA ILE A 150 15.48 30.89 15.05
C ILE A 150 16.14 29.55 15.37
N GLY A 151 15.92 28.54 14.52
CA GLY A 151 16.51 27.22 14.69
C GLY A 151 18.04 27.22 14.75
N ARG A 152 18.70 28.03 13.91
CA ARG A 152 20.16 28.18 13.92
C ARG A 152 20.68 28.93 15.14
N GLY A 153 19.96 29.97 15.58
CA GLY A 153 20.36 30.78 16.74
C GLY A 153 20.39 30.00 18.06
N HIS A 154 19.62 28.92 18.16
CA HIS A 154 19.45 28.15 19.39
C HIS A 154 19.74 26.65 19.24
N ALA A 155 20.49 26.24 18.22
CA ALA A 155 20.80 24.84 17.97
C ALA A 155 21.39 24.14 19.22
N GLY A 156 20.79 23.03 19.63
CA GLY A 156 21.22 22.27 20.81
C GLY A 156 20.80 22.89 22.16
N THR A 157 19.91 23.89 22.12
CA THR A 157 19.30 24.47 23.32
C THR A 157 18.02 23.71 23.66
N ASP A 158 17.90 23.34 24.93
CA ASP A 158 16.70 22.71 25.51
C ASP A 158 16.16 23.64 26.59
N GLN A 159 14.90 24.08 26.45
CA GLN A 159 14.27 25.01 27.36
C GLN A 159 12.80 24.66 27.60
N PRO A 160 12.25 24.98 28.78
CA PRO A 160 10.81 25.04 29.03
C PRO A 160 10.08 25.98 28.05
N ILE A 161 8.77 25.79 27.86
CA ILE A 161 7.99 26.57 26.90
C ILE A 161 7.90 28.06 27.29
N ASP A 162 7.83 28.38 28.58
CA ASP A 162 7.82 29.77 29.07
C ASP A 162 9.15 30.48 28.84
N GLU A 163 10.27 29.75 28.95
CA GLU A 163 11.59 30.26 28.56
C GLU A 163 11.69 30.47 27.04
N TRP A 164 11.15 29.54 26.23
CA TRP A 164 11.05 29.74 24.78
C TRP A 164 10.21 30.97 24.43
N GLN A 165 9.09 31.19 25.12
CA GLN A 165 8.26 32.40 24.94
C GLN A 165 9.07 33.67 25.23
N ALA A 166 9.84 33.69 26.32
CA ALA A 166 10.70 34.82 26.66
C ALA A 166 11.80 35.04 25.60
N THR A 167 12.42 33.96 25.13
CA THR A 167 13.46 33.98 24.10
C THR A 167 12.94 34.57 22.79
N ILE A 168 11.80 34.09 22.30
CA ILE A 168 11.17 34.63 21.09
C ILE A 168 10.70 36.07 21.30
N ALA A 169 10.12 36.39 22.46
CA ALA A 169 9.67 37.74 22.80
C ALA A 169 10.83 38.76 22.87
N ALA A 170 12.02 38.34 23.27
CA ALA A 170 13.23 39.18 23.29
C ALA A 170 13.95 39.23 21.93
N GLY A 171 13.74 38.25 21.05
CA GLY A 171 14.39 38.17 19.74
C GLY A 171 14.04 39.33 18.80
N ASP A 172 15.02 39.73 17.99
CA ASP A 172 14.89 40.72 16.93
C ASP A 172 14.31 40.05 15.67
N ILE A 173 13.00 39.82 15.69
CA ILE A 173 12.24 39.13 14.64
C ILE A 173 11.09 40.05 14.21
N GLU A 174 10.74 40.01 12.93
CA GLU A 174 9.59 40.74 12.38
C GLU A 174 8.31 40.50 13.19
N HIS A 175 7.52 41.57 13.42
CA HIS A 175 6.35 41.55 14.30
C HIS A 175 5.31 40.48 13.93
N GLY A 176 5.02 40.28 12.63
CA GLY A 176 4.08 39.26 12.16
C GLY A 176 4.56 37.84 12.47
N THR A 177 5.80 37.53 12.09
CA THR A 177 6.47 36.25 12.42
C THR A 177 6.47 35.98 13.92
N LYS A 178 6.76 37.01 14.73
CA LYS A 178 6.76 36.92 16.19
C LYS A 178 5.38 36.60 16.74
N GLN A 179 4.32 37.18 16.17
CA GLN A 179 2.94 36.88 16.56
C GLN A 179 2.56 35.43 16.28
N ASP A 180 2.91 34.90 15.10
CA ASP A 180 2.62 33.50 14.74
C ASP A 180 3.41 32.52 15.61
N TRP A 181 4.69 32.83 15.92
CA TRP A 181 5.48 32.05 16.87
C TRP A 181 4.90 32.06 18.28
N MET A 182 4.44 33.21 18.77
CA MET A 182 3.80 33.30 20.08
C MET A 182 2.47 32.55 20.10
N ALA A 183 1.69 32.58 19.01
CA ALA A 183 0.47 31.79 18.87
C ALA A 183 0.76 30.28 18.96
N TYR A 184 1.83 29.82 18.31
CA TYR A 184 2.31 28.44 18.40
C TYR A 184 2.72 28.06 19.83
N LEU A 185 3.58 28.84 20.47
CA LEU A 185 4.04 28.56 21.84
C LEU A 185 2.89 28.58 22.86
N ASN A 186 1.96 29.53 22.71
CA ASN A 186 0.76 29.59 23.55
C ASN A 186 -0.13 28.36 23.34
N TRP A 187 -0.27 27.89 22.10
CA TRP A 187 -1.01 26.65 21.82
C TRP A 187 -0.36 25.45 22.50
N ILE A 188 0.97 25.31 22.46
CA ILE A 188 1.70 24.22 23.14
C ILE A 188 1.47 24.29 24.66
N ALA A 189 1.62 25.48 25.25
CA ALA A 189 1.45 25.70 26.68
C ALA A 189 0.04 25.37 27.18
N ALA A 190 -0.98 25.55 26.33
CA ALA A 190 -2.38 25.29 26.67
C ALA A 190 -2.75 23.79 26.70
N GLN A 191 -1.91 22.89 26.17
CA GLN A 191 -2.25 21.47 26.12
C GLN A 191 -2.14 20.79 27.50
N PRO A 192 -2.95 19.78 27.80
CA PRO A 192 -2.86 19.05 29.07
C PRO A 192 -1.62 18.13 29.09
N ASP A 193 -0.94 18.02 30.23
CA ASP A 193 0.17 17.05 30.41
C ASP A 193 -0.33 15.60 30.48
N ALA A 194 -1.54 15.40 31.02
CA ALA A 194 -2.17 14.09 31.20
C ALA A 194 -3.45 13.97 30.33
N PRO A 195 -3.32 13.63 29.03
CA PRO A 195 -4.44 13.69 28.09
C PRO A 195 -5.50 12.61 28.36
N THR A 196 -6.75 13.02 28.32
CA THR A 196 -7.92 12.17 28.17
C THR A 196 -8.17 11.83 26.71
N SER A 197 -9.09 10.89 26.47
CA SER A 197 -9.54 10.58 25.11
C SER A 197 -10.19 11.77 24.39
N LYS A 198 -10.74 12.72 25.13
CA LYS A 198 -11.38 13.92 24.58
C LYS A 198 -10.30 14.90 24.10
N ASP A 199 -9.30 15.11 24.94
CA ASP A 199 -8.16 16.00 24.67
C ASP A 199 -7.42 15.60 23.38
N ILE A 200 -7.27 14.31 23.08
CA ILE A 200 -6.68 13.86 21.80
C ILE A 200 -7.39 14.49 20.60
N ALA A 201 -8.73 14.48 20.59
CA ALA A 201 -9.49 15.01 19.47
C ALA A 201 -9.50 16.54 19.47
N GLU A 202 -9.60 17.18 20.63
CA GLU A 202 -9.60 18.64 20.76
C GLU A 202 -8.23 19.26 20.45
N THR A 203 -7.13 18.52 20.65
CA THR A 203 -5.77 18.97 20.32
C THR A 203 -5.42 18.69 18.87
N LEU A 204 -5.67 17.48 18.35
CA LEU A 204 -5.09 17.04 17.07
C LEU A 204 -6.00 17.26 15.86
N ASN A 205 -7.33 17.19 16.02
CA ASN A 205 -8.23 17.44 14.88
C ASN A 205 -8.13 18.87 14.36
N PRO A 206 -8.09 19.92 15.21
CA PRO A 206 -7.98 21.28 14.71
C PRO A 206 -6.66 21.58 14.00
N VAL A 207 -5.58 20.86 14.36
CA VAL A 207 -4.29 20.95 13.64
C VAL A 207 -4.43 20.40 12.22
N LEU A 208 -5.10 19.26 12.05
CA LEU A 208 -5.38 18.69 10.72
C LEU A 208 -6.35 19.58 9.93
N GLU A 209 -7.46 20.02 10.52
CA GLU A 209 -8.41 20.92 9.86
C GLU A 209 -7.72 22.19 9.35
N ARG A 210 -6.84 22.79 10.17
CA ARG A 210 -6.09 23.97 9.73
C ARG A 210 -5.06 23.65 8.65
N TYR A 211 -4.43 22.47 8.69
CA TYR A 211 -3.53 22.01 7.64
C TYR A 211 -4.26 21.82 6.31
N ASP A 212 -5.48 21.28 6.32
CA ASP A 212 -6.33 21.16 5.13
C ASP A 212 -6.59 22.53 4.51
N ASP A 213 -7.06 23.49 5.33
CA ASP A 213 -7.39 24.84 4.87
C ASP A 213 -6.18 25.66 4.37
N ALA A 214 -4.99 25.45 4.95
CA ALA A 214 -3.82 26.33 4.73
C ALA A 214 -2.73 25.72 3.82
N CYS A 215 -2.60 24.38 3.82
CA CYS A 215 -1.46 23.69 3.22
C CYS A 215 -1.87 22.79 2.05
N LEU A 216 -3.13 22.32 1.99
CA LEU A 216 -3.62 21.49 0.90
C LEU A 216 -4.20 22.36 -0.21
N PRO A 217 -3.65 22.31 -1.44
CA PRO A 217 -4.15 23.14 -2.53
C PRO A 217 -5.40 22.50 -3.17
N ASP A 218 -6.40 23.33 -3.51
CA ASP A 218 -7.62 22.90 -4.22
C ASP A 218 -7.34 22.29 -5.62
N LYS A 219 -6.16 22.59 -6.19
CA LYS A 219 -5.73 22.12 -7.52
C LYS A 219 -4.23 21.77 -7.50
N PRO A 220 -3.78 20.79 -8.31
CA PRO A 220 -2.39 20.32 -8.30
C PRO A 220 -1.33 21.36 -8.71
N GLY A 221 -1.71 22.44 -9.40
CA GLY A 221 -0.78 23.48 -9.83
C GLY A 221 0.30 22.90 -10.75
N GLN A 222 1.57 23.00 -10.33
CA GLN A 222 2.73 22.40 -11.03
C GLN A 222 3.12 21.00 -10.52
N ARG A 223 2.51 20.51 -9.43
CA ARG A 223 2.81 19.18 -8.87
C ARG A 223 2.20 18.09 -9.74
N ALA A 224 2.80 16.90 -9.72
CA ALA A 224 2.17 15.74 -10.33
C ALA A 224 0.85 15.43 -9.61
N VAL A 225 -0.19 15.05 -10.37
CA VAL A 225 -1.50 14.68 -9.80
C VAL A 225 -1.37 13.56 -8.76
N SER A 226 -0.44 12.63 -8.99
CA SER A 226 -0.11 11.53 -8.07
C SER A 226 0.44 12.01 -6.71
N GLU A 227 1.26 13.07 -6.68
CA GLU A 227 1.82 13.64 -5.46
C GLU A 227 0.76 14.35 -4.61
N LEU A 228 -0.14 15.12 -5.25
CA LEU A 228 -1.28 15.73 -4.57
C LEU A 228 -2.22 14.65 -4.03
N ALA A 229 -2.53 13.63 -4.84
CA ALA A 229 -3.36 12.51 -4.43
C ALA A 229 -2.74 11.72 -3.26
N ALA A 230 -1.42 11.53 -3.23
CA ALA A 230 -0.73 10.90 -2.11
C ALA A 230 -0.86 11.72 -0.82
N THR A 231 -0.78 13.05 -0.92
CA THR A 231 -0.90 13.96 0.23
C THR A 231 -2.33 13.97 0.79
N LEU A 232 -3.35 14.09 -0.07
CA LEU A 232 -4.77 14.02 0.32
C LEU A 232 -5.12 12.68 0.96
N ARG A 233 -4.62 11.56 0.40
CA ARG A 233 -4.78 10.23 1.01
C ARG A 233 -4.08 10.13 2.36
N GLY A 234 -2.88 10.70 2.48
CA GLY A 234 -2.15 10.82 3.75
C GLY A 234 -2.97 11.53 4.81
N PHE A 235 -3.68 12.58 4.43
CA PHE A 235 -4.54 13.36 5.30
C PHE A 235 -5.74 12.56 5.81
N GLU A 236 -6.56 12.01 4.90
CA GLU A 236 -7.72 11.18 5.27
C GLU A 236 -7.29 9.99 6.12
N ARG A 237 -6.15 9.39 5.76
CA ARG A 237 -5.62 8.23 6.46
C ARG A 237 -5.15 8.56 7.87
N THR A 238 -4.46 9.67 8.05
CA THR A 238 -4.01 10.16 9.36
C THR A 238 -5.21 10.47 10.25
N THR A 239 -6.27 11.07 9.70
CA THR A 239 -7.53 11.31 10.41
C THR A 239 -8.17 10.02 10.91
N GLU A 240 -8.23 8.98 10.07
CA GLU A 240 -8.74 7.67 10.47
C GLU A 240 -7.85 7.01 11.53
N LEU A 241 -6.52 7.08 11.38
CA LEU A 241 -5.59 6.57 12.38
C LEU A 241 -5.77 7.25 13.74
N LEU A 242 -5.96 8.57 13.79
CA LEU A 242 -6.28 9.28 15.02
C LEU A 242 -7.59 8.81 15.65
N ARG A 243 -8.62 8.55 14.82
CA ARG A 243 -9.89 7.97 15.30
C ARG A 243 -9.68 6.59 15.92
N MET A 244 -8.86 5.73 15.30
CA MET A 244 -8.50 4.40 15.81
C MET A 244 -7.70 4.49 17.12
N THR A 245 -6.66 5.33 17.14
CA THR A 245 -5.83 5.63 18.32
C THR A 245 -6.68 6.09 19.48
N ARG A 246 -7.57 7.06 19.27
CA ARG A 246 -8.50 7.56 20.30
C ARG A 246 -9.34 6.43 20.87
N ARG A 247 -10.04 5.67 20.02
CA ARG A 247 -10.90 4.55 20.46
C ARG A 247 -10.13 3.50 21.26
N ARG A 248 -8.90 3.18 20.83
CA ARG A 248 -8.06 2.20 21.52
C ARG A 248 -7.57 2.72 22.86
N TYR A 249 -7.14 3.98 22.91
CA TYR A 249 -6.70 4.66 24.12
C TYR A 249 -7.84 4.78 25.14
N THR A 250 -9.06 5.16 24.72
CA THR A 250 -10.25 5.16 25.61
C THR A 250 -10.44 3.81 26.28
N ARG A 251 -10.33 2.73 25.50
CA ARG A 251 -10.50 1.36 26.02
C ARG A 251 -9.40 1.00 27.01
N TRP A 252 -8.15 1.37 26.73
CA TRP A 252 -7.02 1.10 27.62
C TRP A 252 -7.17 1.84 28.95
N LEU A 253 -7.53 3.12 28.92
CA LEU A 253 -7.82 3.91 30.12
C LEU A 253 -8.98 3.32 30.94
N ALA A 254 -10.08 2.92 30.29
CA ALA A 254 -11.24 2.33 30.97
C ALA A 254 -10.92 0.99 31.67
N THR A 255 -9.90 0.29 31.18
CA THR A 255 -9.41 -0.99 31.75
C THR A 255 -8.17 -0.83 32.63
N SER A 256 -7.75 0.40 32.94
CA SER A 256 -6.53 0.70 33.70
C SER A 256 -5.27 -0.01 33.18
N ARG A 257 -5.19 -0.22 31.86
CA ARG A 257 -4.04 -0.87 31.20
C ARG A 257 -2.88 0.10 30.93
N THR A 258 -3.11 1.39 31.10
CA THR A 258 -2.15 2.44 30.79
C THR A 258 -2.49 3.71 31.56
N ASP A 259 -1.49 4.58 31.74
CA ASP A 259 -1.63 5.89 32.35
C ASP A 259 -1.93 6.98 31.30
N LYS A 260 -2.40 8.14 31.78
CA LYS A 260 -2.75 9.27 30.91
C LYS A 260 -1.50 10.00 30.44
N GLN A 261 -1.00 9.69 29.24
CA GLN A 261 0.25 10.25 28.72
C GLN A 261 0.23 10.34 27.19
N TRP A 262 0.76 11.44 26.63
CA TRP A 262 0.90 11.61 25.18
C TRP A 262 1.79 10.55 24.53
N GLY A 263 2.78 10.02 25.25
CA GLY A 263 3.67 8.97 24.74
C GLY A 263 2.92 7.68 24.37
N VAL A 264 1.89 7.33 25.14
CA VAL A 264 1.02 6.18 24.86
C VAL A 264 0.21 6.43 23.57
N VAL A 265 -0.30 7.65 23.39
CA VAL A 265 -1.05 8.05 22.19
C VAL A 265 -0.17 7.95 20.95
N ARG A 266 1.07 8.46 21.02
CA ARG A 266 2.06 8.37 19.95
C ARG A 266 2.41 6.92 19.58
N ASN A 267 2.69 6.08 20.57
CA ASN A 267 3.00 4.66 20.34
C ASN A 267 1.82 3.90 19.70
N LEU A 268 0.58 4.22 20.10
CA LEU A 268 -0.61 3.66 19.46
C LEU A 268 -0.76 4.10 18.01
N LEU A 269 -0.53 5.39 17.73
CA LEU A 269 -0.54 5.93 16.37
C LEU A 269 0.48 5.23 15.48
N GLU A 270 1.73 5.12 15.95
CA GLU A 270 2.80 4.43 15.25
C GLU A 270 2.48 2.94 14.99
N SER A 271 1.92 2.26 15.99
CA SER A 271 1.51 0.86 15.87
C SER A 271 0.43 0.69 14.79
N PHE A 272 -0.58 1.57 14.74
CA PHE A 272 -1.62 1.50 13.71
C PHE A 272 -1.10 1.88 12.32
N ALA A 273 -0.20 2.85 12.23
CA ALA A 273 0.42 3.24 10.97
C ALA A 273 1.30 2.12 10.37
N THR A 274 1.86 1.25 11.22
CA THR A 274 2.68 0.11 10.79
C THR A 274 1.82 -1.10 10.43
N THR A 275 0.69 -1.31 11.10
CA THR A 275 -0.13 -2.53 10.97
C THR A 275 -1.27 -2.42 9.97
N VAL A 276 -1.69 -1.21 9.61
CA VAL A 276 -2.82 -1.01 8.71
C VAL A 276 -2.34 -0.22 7.48
N PRO A 277 -1.99 -0.91 6.38
CA PRO A 277 -1.46 -0.28 5.18
C PRO A 277 -2.40 0.82 4.68
N GLY A 278 -1.84 1.87 4.07
CA GLY A 278 -2.63 2.98 3.58
C GLY A 278 -3.60 2.56 2.46
N LYS A 279 -4.76 3.21 2.38
CA LYS A 279 -5.84 2.83 1.45
C LYS A 279 -5.42 3.02 -0.02
N ARG A 280 -5.90 2.06 -0.81
CA ARG A 280 -5.79 1.88 -2.27
C ARG A 280 -6.16 3.13 -3.07
N GLU A 281 -5.61 3.24 -4.28
CA GLU A 281 -6.00 4.29 -5.22
C GLU A 281 -7.49 4.23 -5.56
N LEU A 282 -8.10 5.39 -5.80
CA LEU A 282 -9.46 5.45 -6.33
C LEU A 282 -9.43 4.95 -7.78
N PRO A 283 -10.30 4.00 -8.16
CA PRO A 283 -10.43 3.57 -9.55
C PRO A 283 -10.65 4.80 -10.43
N THR A 284 -9.72 5.07 -11.34
CA THR A 284 -9.89 6.11 -12.35
C THR A 284 -10.23 5.40 -13.65
N ALA A 285 -11.43 5.64 -14.19
CA ALA A 285 -11.89 4.96 -15.41
C ALA A 285 -10.95 5.14 -16.63
N ALA A 286 -10.07 6.14 -16.60
CA ALA A 286 -9.09 6.45 -17.64
C ALA A 286 -7.68 5.88 -17.39
N ALA A 287 -7.45 5.10 -16.33
CA ALA A 287 -6.15 4.55 -15.98
C ALA A 287 -6.16 3.01 -15.97
N ILE A 288 -5.01 2.41 -16.32
CA ILE A 288 -4.80 0.96 -16.19
C ILE A 288 -4.41 0.68 -14.74
N ASP A 289 -5.15 -0.22 -14.09
CA ASP A 289 -4.90 -0.57 -12.69
C ASP A 289 -3.66 -1.47 -12.56
N VAL A 290 -2.78 -1.16 -11.61
CA VAL A 290 -1.67 -2.04 -11.17
C VAL A 290 -1.93 -2.46 -9.74
N LYS A 291 -2.06 -3.76 -9.46
CA LYS A 291 -2.43 -4.27 -8.14
C LYS A 291 -1.50 -5.37 -7.65
N GLU A 292 -1.37 -5.47 -6.33
CA GLU A 292 -0.89 -6.71 -5.74
C GLU A 292 -1.91 -7.82 -6.00
N ALA A 293 -1.45 -9.05 -6.24
CA ALA A 293 -2.33 -10.17 -6.56
C ALA A 293 -3.35 -10.48 -5.46
N ASN A 294 -2.99 -10.23 -4.19
CA ASN A 294 -3.91 -10.31 -3.05
C ASN A 294 -5.11 -9.36 -3.17
N ASP A 295 -4.98 -8.29 -3.94
CA ASP A 295 -6.00 -7.25 -4.08
C ASP A 295 -7.00 -7.54 -5.21
N LEU A 296 -6.76 -8.61 -5.98
CA LEU A 296 -7.67 -9.09 -7.03
C LEU A 296 -8.81 -9.97 -6.50
N TRP A 297 -8.78 -10.32 -5.22
CA TRP A 297 -9.80 -11.18 -4.62
C TRP A 297 -11.21 -10.65 -4.88
N ALA A 298 -12.09 -11.54 -5.38
CA ALA A 298 -13.47 -11.25 -5.75
C ALA A 298 -13.65 -10.22 -6.88
N LEU A 299 -12.60 -9.92 -7.64
CA LEU A 299 -12.72 -9.20 -8.92
C LEU A 299 -12.91 -10.19 -10.08
N SER A 300 -13.47 -9.69 -11.16
CA SER A 300 -13.48 -10.34 -12.46
C SER A 300 -13.23 -9.27 -13.49
N VAL A 301 -12.10 -9.35 -14.18
CA VAL A 301 -11.72 -8.40 -15.22
C VAL A 301 -11.37 -9.14 -16.51
N PRO A 302 -11.67 -8.57 -17.69
CA PRO A 302 -11.37 -9.22 -18.97
C PRO A 302 -9.89 -9.61 -19.13
N TYR A 303 -8.96 -8.71 -18.81
CA TYR A 303 -7.54 -8.91 -19.07
C TYR A 303 -6.72 -8.73 -17.79
N VAL A 304 -5.99 -9.78 -17.40
CA VAL A 304 -4.99 -9.70 -16.31
C VAL A 304 -3.61 -9.95 -16.87
N ILE A 305 -2.66 -9.07 -16.58
CA ILE A 305 -1.25 -9.18 -16.97
C ILE A 305 -0.42 -9.38 -15.70
N ALA A 306 -0.05 -10.61 -15.38
CA ALA A 306 0.78 -10.92 -14.23
C ALA A 306 2.27 -10.71 -14.53
N ILE A 307 2.94 -9.90 -13.71
CA ILE A 307 4.38 -9.60 -13.82
C ILE A 307 5.16 -10.16 -12.63
N GLY A 308 6.39 -10.58 -12.90
CA GLY A 308 7.31 -11.13 -11.90
C GLY A 308 7.14 -12.62 -11.63
N LEU A 309 6.65 -13.41 -12.60
CA LEU A 309 6.55 -14.88 -12.50
C LEU A 309 7.93 -15.55 -12.64
N VAL A 310 8.81 -15.23 -11.70
CA VAL A 310 10.21 -15.64 -11.60
C VAL A 310 10.43 -16.38 -10.28
N ALA A 311 11.22 -17.45 -10.31
CA ALA A 311 11.58 -18.19 -9.10
C ALA A 311 12.20 -17.25 -8.05
N GLU A 312 11.79 -17.44 -6.79
CA GLU A 312 12.20 -16.64 -5.61
C GLU A 312 11.66 -15.20 -5.58
N GLU A 313 11.01 -14.71 -6.65
CA GLU A 313 10.24 -13.46 -6.63
C GLU A 313 8.75 -13.76 -6.44
N TRP A 314 8.23 -14.74 -7.17
CA TRP A 314 6.86 -15.24 -6.99
C TRP A 314 6.84 -16.76 -7.27
N PRO A 315 6.82 -17.62 -6.24
CA PRO A 315 6.71 -17.29 -4.81
C PRO A 315 7.96 -16.63 -4.23
N THR A 316 7.75 -15.81 -3.21
CA THR A 316 8.84 -15.22 -2.42
C THR A 316 9.44 -16.30 -1.52
N THR A 317 10.77 -16.32 -1.40
CA THR A 317 11.45 -17.26 -0.49
C THR A 317 11.00 -17.00 0.96
N PRO A 318 10.34 -17.97 1.63
CA PRO A 318 9.83 -17.73 2.98
C PRO A 318 10.99 -17.52 3.97
N ALA A 319 11.00 -16.37 4.64
CA ALA A 319 11.95 -16.08 5.71
C ALA A 319 11.48 -16.77 6.99
N SER A 320 12.14 -17.87 7.36
CA SER A 320 11.81 -18.62 8.57
C SER A 320 13.05 -18.87 9.43
N PRO A 321 12.95 -18.71 10.76
CA PRO A 321 13.97 -19.21 11.68
C PRO A 321 14.00 -20.76 11.72
N VAL A 322 13.01 -21.43 11.14
CA VAL A 322 12.92 -22.89 11.06
C VAL A 322 13.63 -23.39 9.79
N PRO A 323 14.59 -24.33 9.89
CA PRO A 323 15.28 -24.89 8.74
C PRO A 323 14.31 -25.48 7.69
N SER A 324 14.66 -25.36 6.40
CA SER A 324 13.81 -25.81 5.29
C SER A 324 13.40 -27.28 5.41
N ALA A 325 14.34 -28.17 5.78
CA ALA A 325 14.05 -29.60 5.96
C ALA A 325 12.97 -29.86 7.04
N ALA A 326 12.99 -29.10 8.14
CA ALA A 326 11.97 -29.22 9.18
C ALA A 326 10.62 -28.67 8.71
N ARG A 327 10.62 -27.59 7.93
CA ARG A 327 9.39 -27.03 7.32
C ARG A 327 8.73 -28.00 6.34
N THR A 328 9.50 -28.66 5.48
CA THR A 328 8.98 -29.66 4.55
C THR A 328 8.31 -30.83 5.29
N VAL A 329 8.88 -31.29 6.42
CA VAL A 329 8.26 -32.32 7.25
C VAL A 329 6.94 -31.82 7.87
N MET A 330 6.91 -30.58 8.38
CA MET A 330 5.70 -29.97 8.95
C MET A 330 4.60 -29.69 7.91
N GLU A 331 4.96 -29.46 6.64
CA GLU A 331 4.00 -29.28 5.53
C GLU A 331 3.42 -30.61 5.02
N THR A 332 4.22 -31.68 5.03
CA THR A 332 3.84 -32.99 4.46
C THR A 332 3.30 -33.99 5.48
N THR A 333 3.53 -33.74 6.77
CA THR A 333 3.13 -34.63 7.87
C THR A 333 2.23 -33.89 8.82
N ASP A 334 1.07 -34.47 9.13
CA ASP A 334 0.19 -33.95 10.17
C ASP A 334 0.80 -34.25 11.55
N ILE A 335 1.45 -33.23 12.15
CA ILE A 335 2.06 -33.31 13.47
C ILE A 335 1.10 -32.67 14.47
N ASP A 336 0.59 -33.47 15.40
CA ASP A 336 -0.39 -33.01 16.37
C ASP A 336 0.13 -31.80 17.18
N GLY A 337 -0.68 -30.74 17.24
CA GLY A 337 -0.35 -29.48 17.92
C GLY A 337 0.60 -28.53 17.17
N VAL A 338 1.07 -28.87 15.97
CA VAL A 338 2.00 -28.05 15.18
C VAL A 338 1.36 -27.62 13.86
N ARG A 339 1.14 -26.31 13.69
CA ARG A 339 0.69 -25.73 12.41
C ARG A 339 1.80 -24.89 11.78
N PRO A 340 2.09 -25.04 10.47
CA PRO A 340 3.01 -24.14 9.78
C PRO A 340 2.51 -22.70 9.89
N HIS A 341 3.40 -21.78 10.30
CA HIS A 341 3.09 -20.36 10.24
C HIS A 341 2.99 -19.95 8.76
N SER A 342 2.03 -19.10 8.39
CA SER A 342 1.80 -18.70 6.99
C SER A 342 3.06 -18.15 6.30
N ALA A 343 3.86 -17.37 7.04
CA ALA A 343 5.16 -16.85 6.60
C ALA A 343 6.28 -17.90 6.35
N TRP A 344 6.04 -19.20 6.64
CA TRP A 344 7.02 -20.26 6.46
C TRP A 344 6.80 -21.09 5.19
N THR A 345 5.68 -20.86 4.51
CA THR A 345 5.21 -21.61 3.33
C THR A 345 5.05 -20.67 2.15
N THR A 346 4.98 -21.22 0.94
CA THR A 346 4.61 -20.47 -0.28
C THR A 346 3.11 -20.55 -0.58
N ALA A 347 2.30 -21.11 0.33
CA ALA A 347 0.87 -21.33 0.12
C ALA A 347 0.12 -20.02 -0.17
N ARG A 348 0.43 -18.94 0.56
CA ARG A 348 -0.15 -17.61 0.31
C ARG A 348 0.19 -17.09 -1.09
N ASP A 349 1.42 -17.26 -1.54
CA ASP A 349 1.87 -16.80 -2.86
C ASP A 349 1.21 -17.61 -3.99
N ARG A 350 0.94 -18.89 -3.71
CA ARG A 350 0.17 -19.78 -4.59
C ARG A 350 -1.29 -19.32 -4.68
N ASP A 351 -1.95 -19.08 -3.54
CA ASP A 351 -3.32 -18.55 -3.52
C ASP A 351 -3.41 -17.23 -4.30
N GLN A 352 -2.42 -16.35 -4.12
CA GLN A 352 -2.32 -15.09 -4.87
C GLN A 352 -2.18 -15.32 -6.38
N PHE A 353 -1.36 -16.29 -6.81
CA PHE A 353 -1.22 -16.64 -8.22
C PHE A 353 -2.54 -17.20 -8.79
N GLU A 354 -3.18 -18.13 -8.08
CA GLU A 354 -4.46 -18.72 -8.47
C GLU A 354 -5.55 -17.64 -8.57
N VAL A 355 -5.60 -16.70 -7.61
CA VAL A 355 -6.49 -15.54 -7.66
C VAL A 355 -6.21 -14.67 -8.89
N ALA A 356 -4.95 -14.36 -9.19
CA ALA A 356 -4.61 -13.55 -10.36
C ALA A 356 -5.02 -14.24 -11.67
N SER A 357 -4.79 -15.54 -11.79
CA SER A 357 -5.20 -16.34 -12.95
C SER A 357 -6.73 -16.39 -13.10
N ASN A 358 -7.44 -16.69 -12.01
CA ASN A 358 -8.90 -16.88 -12.02
C ASN A 358 -9.68 -15.56 -12.14
N THR A 359 -9.04 -14.42 -11.88
CA THR A 359 -9.65 -13.09 -12.05
C THR A 359 -9.83 -12.75 -13.53
N ALA A 360 -9.00 -13.30 -14.41
CA ALA A 360 -9.06 -13.06 -15.85
C ALA A 360 -10.23 -13.81 -16.49
N THR A 361 -11.14 -13.08 -17.13
CA THR A 361 -12.30 -13.69 -17.83
C THR A 361 -12.09 -13.88 -19.33
N LYS A 362 -11.12 -13.19 -19.95
CA LYS A 362 -10.76 -13.39 -21.36
C LYS A 362 -9.36 -13.95 -21.53
N VAL A 363 -8.33 -13.29 -20.99
CA VAL A 363 -6.93 -13.72 -21.12
C VAL A 363 -6.13 -13.43 -19.86
N PHE A 364 -5.34 -14.41 -19.47
CA PHE A 364 -4.28 -14.24 -18.48
C PHE A 364 -2.92 -14.13 -19.20
N VAL A 365 -2.26 -12.98 -19.10
CA VAL A 365 -0.93 -12.78 -19.68
C VAL A 365 0.11 -12.97 -18.58
N ALA A 366 0.90 -14.03 -18.69
CA ALA A 366 1.98 -14.35 -17.78
C ALA A 366 3.30 -13.75 -18.29
N THR A 367 3.92 -12.85 -17.52
CA THR A 367 5.22 -12.29 -17.85
C THR A 367 6.31 -12.68 -16.85
N ARG A 368 7.53 -12.78 -17.36
CA ARG A 368 8.74 -13.00 -16.54
C ARG A 368 9.98 -12.41 -17.20
N HIS A 369 11.02 -12.19 -16.40
CA HIS A 369 12.36 -11.85 -16.90
C HIS A 369 13.36 -13.00 -16.70
N THR A 370 14.36 -13.09 -17.57
CA THR A 370 15.40 -14.15 -17.50
C THR A 370 16.67 -13.72 -16.76
N THR A 371 16.85 -12.43 -16.49
CA THR A 371 18.10 -11.90 -15.90
C THR A 371 17.79 -10.90 -14.80
N GLY A 372 18.26 -11.20 -13.59
CA GLY A 372 18.12 -10.33 -12.42
C GLY A 372 19.00 -9.08 -12.50
N ALA A 373 18.80 -8.15 -11.56
CA ALA A 373 19.54 -6.88 -11.50
C ALA A 373 21.06 -7.04 -11.33
N ASN A 374 21.50 -8.16 -10.75
CA ASN A 374 22.90 -8.54 -10.60
C ASN A 374 23.48 -9.28 -11.82
N GLY A 375 22.73 -9.39 -12.92
CA GLY A 375 23.13 -10.11 -14.13
C GLY A 375 23.00 -11.63 -14.03
N VAL A 376 22.51 -12.17 -12.91
CA VAL A 376 22.33 -13.61 -12.71
C VAL A 376 21.09 -14.09 -13.46
N GLU A 377 21.21 -15.24 -14.12
CA GLU A 377 20.09 -15.89 -14.79
C GLU A 377 19.03 -16.34 -13.78
N LYS A 378 17.78 -16.08 -14.11
CA LYS A 378 16.61 -16.37 -13.29
C LYS A 378 15.77 -17.45 -13.93
N ARG A 379 15.34 -18.43 -13.12
CA ARG A 379 14.44 -19.50 -13.55
C ARG A 379 12.99 -19.02 -13.55
N PRO A 380 12.12 -19.60 -14.39
CA PRO A 380 10.67 -19.34 -14.33
C PRO A 380 10.10 -19.67 -12.95
N SER A 381 9.01 -19.00 -12.58
CA SER A 381 8.23 -19.39 -11.40
C SER A 381 7.75 -20.84 -11.51
N PRO A 382 7.81 -21.65 -10.44
CA PRO A 382 7.19 -22.98 -10.42
C PRO A 382 5.67 -22.93 -10.63
N PHE A 383 5.00 -21.80 -10.38
CA PHE A 383 3.56 -21.67 -10.59
C PHE A 383 3.16 -21.72 -12.08
N LEU A 384 4.10 -21.42 -12.98
CA LEU A 384 3.89 -21.57 -14.42
C LEU A 384 3.74 -23.04 -14.85
N GLU A 385 4.21 -24.00 -14.06
CA GLU A 385 4.02 -25.43 -14.34
C GLU A 385 2.56 -25.88 -14.15
N CYS A 386 1.75 -25.07 -13.44
CA CYS A 386 0.35 -25.36 -13.14
C CYS A 386 -0.63 -24.78 -14.19
N VAL A 387 -0.14 -24.05 -15.19
CA VAL A 387 -0.96 -23.44 -16.24
C VAL A 387 -0.38 -23.76 -17.62
N GLU A 388 -1.24 -24.09 -18.58
CA GLU A 388 -0.82 -24.29 -19.96
C GLU A 388 -0.60 -22.92 -20.62
N THR A 389 0.63 -22.64 -21.07
CA THR A 389 0.99 -21.35 -21.64
C THR A 389 1.28 -21.43 -23.13
N THR A 390 0.76 -20.46 -23.88
CA THR A 390 1.17 -20.24 -25.28
C THR A 390 2.22 -19.14 -25.31
N ARG A 391 3.46 -19.50 -25.67
CA ARG A 391 4.58 -18.56 -25.64
C ARG A 391 4.64 -17.71 -26.91
N VAL A 392 4.70 -16.39 -26.74
CA VAL A 392 4.86 -15.47 -27.87
C VAL A 392 6.30 -15.50 -28.40
N PRO A 393 6.53 -15.63 -29.71
CA PRO A 393 7.88 -15.58 -30.28
C PRO A 393 8.59 -14.26 -30.01
N LYS A 394 9.90 -14.31 -29.75
CA LYS A 394 10.71 -13.13 -29.40
C LYS A 394 10.60 -11.98 -30.41
N ALA A 395 10.54 -12.30 -31.70
CA ALA A 395 10.38 -11.29 -32.74
C ALA A 395 9.03 -10.55 -32.65
N ALA A 396 7.95 -11.24 -32.28
CA ALA A 396 6.64 -10.63 -32.08
C ALA A 396 6.61 -9.78 -30.80
N GLN A 397 7.26 -10.22 -29.72
CA GLN A 397 7.44 -9.42 -28.50
C GLN A 397 8.19 -8.10 -28.77
N GLN A 398 9.24 -8.14 -29.60
CA GLN A 398 9.99 -6.95 -30.00
C GLN A 398 9.15 -5.98 -30.84
N ARG A 399 8.31 -6.50 -31.73
CA ARG A 399 7.35 -5.69 -32.50
C ARG A 399 6.33 -5.02 -31.58
N LEU A 400 5.69 -5.78 -30.68
CA LEU A 400 4.75 -5.25 -29.69
C LEU A 400 5.34 -4.09 -28.87
N MET A 401 6.60 -4.22 -28.42
CA MET A 401 7.27 -3.14 -27.68
C MET A 401 7.63 -1.91 -28.54
N THR A 402 7.72 -2.05 -29.85
CA THR A 402 8.08 -0.97 -30.77
C THR A 402 6.84 -0.26 -31.30
N GLU A 403 5.81 -1.04 -31.61
CA GLU A 403 4.55 -0.62 -32.20
C GLU A 403 3.41 -1.45 -31.57
N PRO A 404 2.81 -0.95 -30.47
CA PRO A 404 1.77 -1.67 -29.72
C PRO A 404 0.52 -2.01 -30.54
N SER A 405 0.27 -1.32 -31.64
CA SER A 405 -0.87 -1.59 -32.53
C SER A 405 -0.76 -2.95 -33.23
N VAL A 406 0.44 -3.53 -33.32
CA VAL A 406 0.68 -4.85 -33.91
C VAL A 406 0.57 -5.94 -32.84
N ILE A 407 -0.62 -6.53 -32.76
CA ILE A 407 -0.94 -7.61 -31.83
C ILE A 407 -0.20 -8.90 -32.21
N PRO A 408 0.45 -9.58 -31.26
CA PRO A 408 0.96 -10.93 -31.47
C PRO A 408 -0.17 -11.95 -31.65
N GLU A 409 -0.04 -12.87 -32.61
CA GLU A 409 -1.01 -13.93 -32.92
C GLU A 409 -1.57 -14.68 -31.68
N PRO A 410 -0.77 -15.06 -30.65
CA PRO A 410 -1.34 -15.70 -29.46
C PRO A 410 -2.31 -14.83 -28.64
N LEU A 411 -2.29 -13.52 -28.84
CA LEU A 411 -3.23 -12.60 -28.20
C LEU A 411 -4.40 -12.23 -29.14
N SER A 412 -4.22 -12.29 -30.47
CA SER A 412 -5.21 -11.78 -31.44
C SER A 412 -6.58 -12.43 -31.32
N ASP A 413 -6.63 -13.71 -30.94
CA ASP A 413 -7.87 -14.50 -30.83
C ASP A 413 -8.79 -14.01 -29.69
N TYR A 414 -8.31 -13.10 -28.85
CA TYR A 414 -9.01 -12.67 -27.64
C TYR A 414 -9.30 -11.17 -27.58
N PHE A 415 -9.05 -10.45 -28.67
CA PHE A 415 -9.48 -9.07 -28.83
C PHE A 415 -10.94 -9.02 -29.28
N PRO A 416 -11.68 -7.95 -28.96
CA PRO A 416 -12.96 -7.73 -29.61
C PRO A 416 -12.70 -7.62 -31.12
N MET A 417 -13.23 -8.55 -31.91
CA MET A 417 -13.24 -8.38 -33.37
C MET A 417 -14.01 -7.10 -33.68
N GLU A 418 -13.45 -6.24 -34.54
CA GLU A 418 -14.23 -5.20 -35.20
C GLU A 418 -15.43 -5.90 -35.85
N MET A 419 -16.64 -5.59 -35.36
CA MET A 419 -17.81 -5.79 -36.19
C MET A 419 -17.70 -4.71 -37.27
N ASP A 420 -17.15 -5.09 -38.42
CA ASP A 420 -17.35 -4.34 -39.65
C ASP A 420 -18.87 -4.25 -39.86
N ASP A 421 -19.46 -3.11 -39.50
CA ASP A 421 -20.81 -2.75 -39.89
C ASP A 421 -20.80 -2.53 -41.42
N GLU A 422 -21.32 -3.52 -42.17
CA GLU A 422 -21.76 -3.36 -43.56
C GLU A 422 -22.98 -2.44 -43.69
#